data_AF-A0A920T0B5-F1
#
_entry.id   AF-A0A920T0B5-F1
#
_cell.length_a   1.000
_cell.length_b   1.000
_cell.length_c   1.000
_cell.angle_alpha   90.00
_cell.angle_beta   90.00
_cell.angle_gamma   90.00
#
_symmetry.space_group_name_H-M   'P 1'
#
loop_
_entity.id
_entity.type
_entity.pdbx_description
1 polymer ?
#
loop_
_entity_poly.entity_id
_entity_poly.type
_entity_poly.pdbx_seq_one_letter_code
_entity_poly.pdbx_strand_id
1 'polypeptide(L)' 'MAPDIELHRTIPVIEAVKKNLDIPLSIDTSSPIFMAEAISAGADIINDVRALSAPGAFDVAFN' A
#
# COMPACT_ATOMS: atom_id res chain seq x y z
N MET A 1 12.47 -9.64 -1.18
CA MET A 1 13.03 -8.62 -0.26
C MET A 1 12.43 -8.88 1.12
N ALA A 2 13.13 -8.63 2.22
CA ALA A 2 12.49 -8.71 3.53
C ALA A 2 11.37 -7.67 3.61
N PRO A 3 10.17 -8.01 4.12
CA PRO A 3 9.01 -7.10 4.17
C PRO A 3 9.36 -5.72 4.75
N ASP A 4 10.21 -5.70 5.77
CA ASP A 4 10.60 -4.48 6.50
C ASP A 4 11.37 -3.47 5.63
N ILE A 5 12.16 -3.95 4.66
CA ILE A 5 12.96 -3.07 3.78
C ILE A 5 12.05 -2.36 2.77
N GLU A 6 11.00 -3.04 2.30
CA GLU A 6 10.07 -2.50 1.31
C GLU A 6 9.25 -1.35 1.91
N LEU A 7 8.77 -1.56 3.14
CA LEU A 7 8.04 -0.57 3.92
C LEU A 7 8.91 0.65 4.20
N HIS A 8 10.12 0.46 4.74
CA HIS A 8 11.03 1.56 5.08
C HIS A 8 11.37 2.47 3.90
N ARG A 9 11.36 1.92 2.68
CA ARG A 9 11.69 2.69 1.48
C ARG A 9 10.47 3.37 0.85
N THR A 10 9.31 2.74 0.93
CA THR A 10 8.16 3.18 0.12
C THR A 10 7.17 4.04 0.89
N ILE A 11 6.97 3.77 2.18
CA ILE A 11 6.05 4.56 3.01
C ILE A 11 6.41 6.05 3.01
N PRO A 12 7.68 6.47 3.20
CA PRO A 12 8.04 7.89 3.15
C PRO A 12 7.76 8.55 1.79
N VAL A 13 7.80 7.77 0.70
CA VAL A 13 7.49 8.27 -0.65
C VAL A 13 6.00 8.50 -0.80
N ILE A 14 5.16 7.59 -0.32
CA ILE A 14 3.70 7.73 -0.32
C ILE A 14 3.30 8.98 0.46
N GLU A 15 3.82 9.15 1.68
CA GLU A 15 3.56 10.33 2.52
C GLU A 15 3.99 11.63 1.82
N ALA A 16 5.19 11.65 1.23
CA ALA A 16 5.68 12.82 0.52
C ALA A 16 4.81 13.15 -0.72
N VAL A 17 4.37 12.16 -1.47
CA VAL A 17 3.47 12.38 -2.62
C VAL A 17 2.14 12.96 -2.15
N LYS A 18 1.47 12.33 -1.17
CA LYS A 18 0.17 12.78 -0.67
C LYS A 18 0.23 14.14 0.02
N LYS A 19 1.37 14.49 0.63
CA LYS A 19 1.58 15.81 1.23
C LYS A 19 1.73 16.92 0.19
N ASN A 20 2.33 16.64 -0.96
CA ASN A 20 2.73 17.67 -1.93
C ASN A 20 1.84 17.71 -3.18
N LEU A 21 1.08 16.66 -3.47
CA LEU A 21 0.27 16.53 -4.67
C LEU A 21 -1.17 16.13 -4.31
N ASP A 22 -2.14 16.86 -4.87
CA ASP A 22 -3.56 16.52 -4.79
C ASP A 22 -3.97 15.62 -5.96
N ILE A 23 -3.49 14.37 -5.93
CA ILE A 23 -3.78 13.35 -6.93
C ILE A 23 -4.07 11.99 -6.28
N PRO A 24 -4.87 11.12 -6.92
CA PRO A 24 -4.99 9.72 -6.52
C PRO A 24 -3.66 8.97 -6.70
N LEU A 25 -3.32 8.14 -5.73
CA LEU A 25 -2.12 7.30 -5.71
C LEU A 25 -2.52 5.83 -5.59
N SER A 26 -2.16 5.05 -6.60
CA SER A 26 -2.26 3.59 -6.58
C SER A 26 -0.96 2.96 -6.13
N ILE A 27 -1.03 1.95 -5.27
CA ILE A 27 0.11 1.09 -4.94
C ILE A 27 -0.04 -0.28 -5.59
N ASP A 28 1.05 -0.84 -6.12
CA ASP A 28 1.08 -2.18 -6.71
C ASP A 28 1.73 -3.16 -5.73
N THR A 29 0.89 -3.97 -5.07
CA THR A 29 1.36 -4.95 -4.10
C THR A 29 0.34 -6.06 -3.89
N SER A 30 0.83 -7.26 -3.54
CA SER A 30 0.02 -8.38 -3.04
C SER A 30 0.30 -8.68 -1.56
N SER A 31 1.02 -7.80 -0.88
CA SER A 31 1.44 -7.97 0.52
C SER A 31 0.42 -7.30 1.45
N PRO A 32 -0.35 -8.06 2.26
CA PRO A 32 -1.36 -7.50 3.16
C PRO A 32 -0.78 -6.49 4.15
N ILE A 33 0.43 -6.76 4.67
CA ILE A 33 1.11 -5.84 5.58
C ILE A 33 1.45 -4.51 4.88
N PHE A 34 1.87 -4.55 3.63
CA PHE A 34 2.17 -3.32 2.89
C PHE A 34 0.88 -2.60 2.46
N MET A 35 -0.17 -3.31 2.07
CA MET A 35 -1.48 -2.69 1.83
C MET A 35 -1.92 -1.85 3.04
N ALA A 36 -1.85 -2.42 4.26
CA ALA A 36 -2.26 -1.74 5.49
C ALA A 36 -1.42 -0.48 5.76
N GLU A 37 -0.09 -0.59 5.68
CA GLU A 37 0.81 0.54 5.93
C GLU A 37 0.65 1.63 4.86
N ALA A 38 0.48 1.27 3.59
CA ALA A 38 0.29 2.21 2.51
C ALA A 38 -1.05 2.94 2.59
N ILE A 39 -2.13 2.25 2.96
CA ILE A 39 -3.44 2.87 3.23
C ILE A 39 -3.29 3.86 4.39
N SER A 40 -2.61 3.47 5.47
CA SER A 40 -2.34 4.38 6.60
C SER A 40 -1.51 5.59 6.20
N ALA A 41 -0.62 5.46 5.20
CA ALA A 41 0.18 6.55 4.65
C ALA A 41 -0.59 7.43 3.65
N GLY A 42 -1.82 7.06 3.28
CA GLY A 42 -2.72 7.84 2.43
C GLY A 42 -2.81 7.38 0.97
N ALA A 43 -2.42 6.14 0.64
CA ALA A 43 -2.70 5.57 -0.67
C ALA A 43 -4.22 5.45 -0.90
N ASP A 44 -4.66 5.67 -2.14
CA ASP A 44 -6.09 5.70 -2.51
C ASP A 44 -6.56 4.40 -3.16
N ILE A 45 -5.66 3.67 -3.83
CA ILE A 45 -5.99 2.47 -4.60
C ILE A 45 -4.98 1.36 -4.31
N ILE A 46 -5.48 0.16 -3.99
CA ILE A 46 -4.71 -1.08 -4.02
C ILE A 46 -4.84 -1.70 -5.41
N ASN A 47 -3.73 -1.77 -6.14
CA ASN A 47 -3.63 -2.50 -7.40
C ASN A 47 -2.95 -3.85 -7.14
N ASP A 48 -3.72 -4.88 -6.78
CA ASP A 48 -3.19 -6.21 -6.54
C ASP A 48 -3.39 -7.12 -7.76
N VAL A 49 -2.31 -7.43 -8.47
CA VAL A 49 -2.32 -8.37 -9.61
C VAL A 49 -2.74 -9.79 -9.24
N ARG A 50 -2.75 -10.14 -7.94
CA ARG A 50 -3.23 -11.43 -7.41
C ARG A 50 -4.67 -11.39 -6.93
N ALA A 51 -5.40 -10.30 -7.22
CA ALA A 51 -6.82 -10.15 -6.89
C ALA A 51 -7.14 -10.43 -5.41
N LEU A 52 -6.30 -9.94 -4.49
CA LEU A 52 -6.47 -10.06 -3.04
C LEU A 52 -6.50 -11.51 -2.51
N SER A 53 -5.93 -12.45 -3.28
CA SER A 53 -5.93 -13.87 -2.91
C SER A 53 -4.94 -14.25 -1.80
N ALA A 54 -4.01 -13.34 -1.44
CA ALA A 54 -3.11 -13.57 -0.31
C ALA A 54 -3.90 -13.58 1.02
N PRO A 55 -3.56 -14.47 1.98
CA PRO A 55 -4.24 -14.50 3.27
C PRO A 55 -4.25 -13.11 3.95
N GLY A 56 -5.45 -12.61 4.28
CA GLY A 56 -5.65 -11.31 4.92
C GLY A 56 -5.67 -10.10 3.98
N ALA A 57 -5.34 -10.24 2.69
CA ALA A 57 -5.34 -9.10 1.76
C ALA A 57 -6.75 -8.52 1.55
N PHE A 58 -7.75 -9.39 1.40
CA PHE A 58 -9.14 -8.98 1.26
C PHE A 58 -9.62 -8.18 2.49
N ASP A 59 -9.32 -8.67 3.70
CA ASP A 59 -9.73 -8.02 4.95
C ASP A 59 -9.07 -6.64 5.11
N VAL A 60 -7.80 -6.50 4.70
CA VAL A 60 -7.10 -5.22 4.72
C VAL A 60 -7.71 -4.23 3.72
N ALA A 61 -8.06 -4.68 2.52
CA ALA A 61 -8.59 -3.83 1.46
C ALA A 61 -10.06 -3.42 1.64
N PHE A 62 -10.82 -4.11 2.51
CA PHE A 62 -12.25 -3.90 2.71
C PHE A 62 -12.62 -3.20 4.03
N ASN A 63 -11.64 -2.95 4.91
CA ASN A 63 -11.82 -2.20 6.16
C ASN A 63 -11.68 -0.69 5.93
#